data_AF-A0A1F5ER76-F1
#
_entry.id   AF-A0A1F5ER76-F1
#
_cell.length_a   1.000
_cell.length_b   1.000
_cell.length_c   1.000
_cell.angle_alpha   90.00
_cell.angle_beta   90.00
_cell.angle_gamma   90.00
#
_symmetry.space_group_name_H-M   'P 1'
#
loop_
_entity.id
_entity.type
_entity.pdbx_description
1 polymer ?
#
loop_
_entity_poly.entity_id
_entity_poly.type
_entity_poly.pdbx_seq_one_letter_code
_entity_poly.pdbx_strand_id
1 'polypeptide(L)'
;MLDYLEEYHNGMLSEEENRWLENNQYPVYPRYTGPYQESPGLKEVFRLREFCDDQAMIRNYFDGNAAARMNMYIYEKQEDDGRIDYVVVEKGWEQIGSQLVASLTNCGFPYIVVKDGDYQGRQELYLSHYYDGDELDLEYLKKTLPYIYRLWGRPVHLETTVNDSLKIFSCDEDGVTME
;
A
#
# COMPACT_ATOMS: atom_id res chain seq x y z
N MET A 1 1.41 -7.11 -20.74
CA MET A 1 1.21 -6.06 -19.69
C MET A 1 -0.19 -5.49 -19.78
N LEU A 2 -0.67 -5.05 -20.95
CA LEU A 2 -2.08 -4.67 -21.14
C LEU A 2 -3.03 -5.88 -21.02
N ASP A 3 -2.70 -7.01 -21.65
CA ASP A 3 -3.49 -8.26 -21.51
C ASP A 3 -3.55 -8.75 -20.06
N TYR A 4 -2.45 -8.58 -19.32
CA TYR A 4 -2.34 -8.93 -17.90
C TYR A 4 -3.27 -8.06 -17.02
N LEU A 5 -3.42 -6.78 -17.36
CA LEU A 5 -4.35 -5.87 -16.67
C LEU A 5 -5.81 -6.14 -17.07
N GLU A 6 -6.08 -6.53 -18.32
CA GLU A 6 -7.42 -6.92 -18.76
C GLU A 6 -7.91 -8.20 -18.06
N GLU A 7 -7.05 -9.21 -17.91
CA GLU A 7 -7.37 -10.44 -17.16
C GLU A 7 -7.69 -10.12 -15.69
N TYR A 8 -6.92 -9.23 -15.06
CA TYR A 8 -7.14 -8.79 -13.68
C TYR A 8 -8.44 -7.99 -13.50
N HIS A 9 -8.73 -7.09 -14.44
CA HIS A 9 -9.97 -6.31 -14.47
C HIS A 9 -11.20 -7.17 -14.72
N ASN A 10 -11.05 -8.28 -15.45
CA ASN A 10 -12.10 -9.28 -15.68
C ASN A 10 -12.21 -10.32 -14.55
N GLY A 11 -11.42 -10.20 -13.49
CA GLY A 11 -11.48 -11.08 -12.32
C GLY A 11 -10.89 -12.47 -12.55
N MET A 12 -10.10 -12.66 -13.61
CA MET A 12 -9.36 -13.89 -13.85
C MET A 12 -7.96 -13.76 -13.25
N LEU A 13 -7.56 -14.75 -12.45
CA LEU A 13 -6.20 -14.86 -11.91
C LEU A 13 -5.30 -15.53 -12.93
N SER A 14 -4.02 -15.16 -12.95
CA SER A 14 -3.02 -15.82 -13.81
C SER A 14 -2.76 -17.26 -13.38
N GLU A 15 -2.18 -18.09 -14.26
CA GLU A 15 -1.79 -19.47 -13.90
C GLU A 15 -0.79 -19.51 -12.73
N GLU A 16 0.12 -18.53 -12.65
CA GLU A 16 1.09 -18.42 -11.55
C GLU A 16 0.39 -18.08 -10.22
N GLU A 17 -0.61 -17.19 -10.25
CA GLU A 17 -1.39 -16.82 -9.07
C GLU A 17 -2.25 -17.99 -8.59
N ASN A 18 -2.91 -18.72 -9.50
CA ASN A 18 -3.66 -19.93 -9.14
C ASN A 18 -2.76 -20.98 -8.49
N ARG A 19 -1.57 -21.21 -9.06
CA ARG A 19 -0.59 -22.15 -8.52
C ARG A 19 -0.06 -21.71 -7.16
N TRP A 20 0.12 -20.41 -6.94
CA TRP A 20 0.52 -19.86 -5.64
C TRP A 20 -0.59 -20.04 -4.59
N LEU A 21 -1.86 -19.84 -4.97
CA LEU A 21 -3.01 -20.04 -4.09
C LEU A 21 -3.23 -21.48 -3.67
N GLU A 22 -3.05 -22.44 -4.59
CA GLU A 22 -3.12 -23.87 -4.28
C GLU A 22 -2.10 -24.29 -3.22
N ASN A 23 -0.92 -23.67 -3.24
CA ASN A 23 0.17 -24.00 -2.34
C ASN A 23 0.06 -23.35 -0.95
N ASN A 24 -0.66 -22.23 -0.81
CA ASN A 24 -0.60 -21.41 0.40
C ASN A 24 -1.86 -21.48 1.31
N GLN A 25 -2.87 -22.29 0.98
CA GLN A 25 -4.07 -22.56 1.82
C GLN A 25 -4.69 -21.33 2.52
N TYR A 26 -4.65 -20.14 1.92
CA TYR A 26 -5.40 -19.00 2.41
C TYR A 26 -6.84 -19.08 1.87
N PRO A 27 -7.87 -18.74 2.67
CA PRO A 27 -9.22 -18.59 2.16
C PRO A 27 -9.26 -17.39 1.21
N VAL A 28 -9.10 -17.66 -0.10
CA VAL A 28 -9.46 -16.69 -1.12
C VAL A 28 -10.98 -16.73 -1.21
N TYR A 29 -11.62 -15.72 -0.63
CA TYR A 29 -13.02 -15.50 -0.90
C TYR A 29 -13.17 -15.34 -2.42
N PRO A 30 -14.01 -16.15 -3.09
CA PRO A 30 -14.22 -15.99 -4.52
C PRO A 30 -14.60 -14.54 -4.77
N ARG A 31 -13.87 -13.86 -5.67
CA ARG A 31 -14.34 -12.56 -6.19
C ARG A 31 -15.76 -12.79 -6.65
N TYR A 32 -16.70 -11.96 -6.22
CA TYR A 32 -18.12 -12.12 -6.53
C TYR A 32 -18.30 -12.37 -8.04
N THR A 33 -18.65 -13.61 -8.41
CA THR A 33 -18.88 -14.05 -9.80
C THR A 33 -20.36 -14.08 -10.16
N GLY A 34 -21.22 -13.59 -9.25
CA GLY A 34 -22.65 -13.47 -9.51
C GLY A 34 -22.94 -12.40 -10.57
N PRO A 35 -24.07 -12.50 -11.29
CA PRO A 35 -24.51 -11.42 -12.15
C PRO A 35 -24.67 -10.16 -11.30
N TYR A 36 -24.06 -9.06 -11.76
CA TYR A 36 -24.19 -7.76 -11.12
C TYR A 36 -25.68 -7.42 -10.97
N GLN A 37 -26.22 -7.57 -9.77
CA GLN A 37 -27.60 -7.21 -9.51
C GLN A 37 -27.69 -5.69 -9.52
N GLU A 38 -28.47 -5.13 -10.45
CA GLU A 38 -28.75 -3.70 -10.45
C GLU A 38 -29.32 -3.32 -9.08
N SER A 39 -28.58 -2.50 -8.34
CA SER A 39 -29.03 -1.90 -7.10
C SER A 39 -29.05 -0.38 -7.25
N PRO A 40 -29.94 0.33 -6.54
CA PRO A 40 -29.91 1.78 -6.48
C PRO A 40 -28.54 2.31 -6.02
N GLY A 41 -27.87 1.60 -5.11
CA GLY A 41 -26.53 1.97 -4.63
C GLY A 41 -25.48 1.92 -5.73
N LEU A 42 -25.53 0.94 -6.62
CA LEU A 42 -24.60 0.84 -7.74
C LEU A 42 -24.77 1.99 -8.73
N LYS A 43 -26.00 2.41 -9.00
CA LYS A 43 -26.29 3.58 -9.85
C LYS A 43 -25.67 4.85 -9.27
N GLU A 44 -25.76 5.01 -7.95
CA GLU A 44 -25.14 6.15 -7.26
C GLU A 44 -23.62 6.09 -7.31
N VAL A 45 -23.01 4.91 -7.13
CA VAL A 45 -21.55 4.73 -7.26
C VAL A 45 -21.07 5.15 -8.65
N PHE A 46 -21.76 4.73 -9.72
CA PHE A 46 -21.38 5.14 -11.08
C PHE A 46 -21.57 6.64 -11.33
N ARG A 47 -22.63 7.24 -10.77
CA ARG A 47 -22.82 8.69 -10.81
C ARG A 47 -21.67 9.42 -10.11
N LEU A 48 -21.28 8.99 -8.91
CA LEU A 48 -20.17 9.60 -8.16
C LEU A 48 -18.85 9.51 -8.92
N ARG A 49 -18.59 8.39 -9.60
CA ARG A 49 -17.38 8.20 -10.44
C ARG A 49 -17.25 9.19 -11.59
N GLU A 50 -18.32 9.88 -12.00
CA GLU A 50 -18.24 10.92 -13.04
C GLU A 50 -17.48 12.17 -12.55
N PHE A 51 -17.43 12.43 -11.23
CA PHE A 51 -16.89 13.68 -10.68
C PHE A 51 -16.12 13.53 -9.36
N CYS A 52 -16.03 12.33 -8.77
CA CYS A 52 -15.26 12.04 -7.58
C CYS A 52 -14.26 10.90 -7.83
N ASP A 53 -13.04 11.06 -7.30
CA ASP A 53 -12.13 9.94 -7.05
C ASP A 53 -12.53 9.19 -5.76
N ASP A 54 -11.92 8.02 -5.51
CA ASP A 54 -12.26 7.17 -4.37
C ASP A 54 -12.03 7.89 -3.03
N GLN A 55 -10.99 8.72 -2.94
CA GLN A 55 -10.71 9.49 -1.74
C GLN A 55 -11.77 10.57 -1.48
N ALA A 56 -12.17 11.30 -2.51
CA ALA A 56 -13.21 12.32 -2.45
C ALA A 56 -14.56 11.69 -2.14
N MET A 57 -14.85 10.50 -2.67
CA MET A 57 -16.05 9.74 -2.30
C MET A 57 -16.08 9.50 -0.79
N ILE A 58 -15.00 8.98 -0.21
CA ILE A 58 -14.95 8.70 1.23
C ILE A 58 -15.04 10.00 2.04
N ARG A 59 -14.24 11.02 1.70
CA ARG A 59 -14.26 12.32 2.43
C ARG A 59 -15.63 12.99 2.45
N ASN A 60 -16.40 12.88 1.37
CA ASN A 60 -17.66 13.61 1.21
C ASN A 60 -18.90 12.79 1.59
N TYR A 61 -18.85 11.47 1.49
CA TYR A 61 -20.03 10.60 1.61
C TYR A 61 -19.91 9.49 2.66
N PHE A 62 -18.73 9.25 3.23
CA PHE A 62 -18.60 8.36 4.38
C PHE A 62 -19.10 9.05 5.65
N ASP A 63 -20.03 8.40 6.36
CA ASP A 63 -20.63 8.93 7.57
C ASP A 63 -20.73 7.88 8.69
N GLY A 64 -21.15 8.31 9.86
CA GLY A 64 -21.33 7.41 11.01
C GLY A 64 -22.36 6.31 10.78
N ASN A 65 -23.37 6.53 9.94
CA ASN A 65 -24.36 5.49 9.62
C ASN A 65 -23.74 4.37 8.78
N ALA A 66 -22.91 4.73 7.80
CA ALA A 66 -22.16 3.80 6.98
C ALA A 66 -21.19 2.97 7.85
N ALA A 67 -20.39 3.64 8.69
CA ALA A 67 -19.48 2.98 9.62
C ALA A 67 -20.19 2.00 10.56
N ALA A 68 -21.32 2.40 11.14
CA ALA A 68 -22.11 1.56 12.04
C ALA A 68 -22.76 0.37 11.32
N ARG A 69 -23.35 0.60 10.14
CA ARG A 69 -23.98 -0.46 9.34
C ARG A 69 -22.99 -1.53 8.89
N MET A 70 -21.76 -1.12 8.60
CA MET A 70 -20.67 -2.02 8.21
C MET A 70 -19.88 -2.57 9.40
N ASN A 71 -20.24 -2.19 10.64
CA ASN A 71 -19.55 -2.57 11.87
C ASN A 71 -18.03 -2.31 11.80
N MET A 72 -17.64 -1.13 11.32
CA MET A 72 -16.24 -0.74 11.16
C MET A 72 -15.60 -0.32 12.49
N TYR A 73 -14.31 -0.64 12.62
CA TYR A 73 -13.47 -0.25 13.74
C TYR A 73 -12.00 -0.33 13.32
N ILE A 74 -11.14 0.41 14.01
CA ILE A 74 -9.68 0.31 13.87
C ILE A 74 -9.18 -0.67 14.91
N TYR A 75 -8.33 -1.58 14.50
CA TYR A 75 -7.68 -2.54 15.39
C TYR A 75 -6.17 -2.45 15.24
N GLU A 76 -5.46 -2.79 16.32
CA GLU A 76 -4.02 -2.89 16.34
C GLU A 76 -3.59 -4.28 16.77
N LYS A 77 -2.44 -4.71 16.25
CA LYS A 77 -1.77 -5.94 16.67
C LYS A 77 -0.99 -5.64 17.94
N GLN A 78 -1.33 -6.31 19.03
CA GLN A 78 -0.58 -6.26 20.29
C GLN A 78 0.14 -7.60 20.48
N GLU A 79 1.40 -7.52 20.86
CA GLU A 79 2.20 -8.70 21.21
C GLU A 79 2.50 -8.65 22.70
N ASP A 80 2.01 -9.66 23.43
CA ASP A 80 2.23 -9.83 24.86
C ASP A 80 2.70 -11.26 25.12
N ASP A 81 3.89 -11.42 25.71
CA ASP A 81 4.52 -12.72 26.04
C ASP A 81 4.49 -13.75 24.89
N GLY A 82 4.78 -13.31 23.66
CA GLY A 82 4.79 -14.16 22.45
C GLY A 82 3.42 -14.53 21.90
N ARG A 83 2.34 -13.98 22.47
CA ARG A 83 0.98 -14.10 21.95
C ARG A 83 0.62 -12.85 21.15
N ILE A 84 0.06 -13.07 19.96
CA ILE A 84 -0.47 -12.01 19.10
C ILE A 84 -1.97 -11.89 19.36
N ASP A 85 -2.41 -10.75 19.88
CA ASP A 85 -3.82 -10.40 20.03
C ASP A 85 -4.15 -9.17 19.17
N TYR A 86 -5.34 -9.15 18.55
CA TYR A 86 -5.83 -7.98 17.83
C TYR A 86 -6.86 -7.25 18.70
N VAL A 87 -6.55 -6.02 19.07
CA VAL A 87 -7.37 -5.23 20.00
C VAL A 87 -8.01 -4.09 19.23
N VAL A 88 -9.31 -3.88 19.45
CA VAL A 88 -10.03 -2.73 18.89
C VAL A 88 -9.60 -1.48 19.65
N VAL A 89 -9.01 -0.52 18.94
CA VAL A 89 -8.47 0.71 19.52
C VAL A 89 -9.37 1.91 19.29
N GLU A 90 -10.14 1.94 18.20
CA GLU A 90 -10.99 3.07 17.84
C GLU A 90 -12.27 2.62 17.12
N LYS A 91 -13.38 3.30 17.39
CA LYS A 91 -14.70 3.09 16.76
C LYS A 91 -15.32 4.38 16.20
N GLY A 92 -14.67 5.52 16.38
CA GLY A 92 -15.06 6.82 15.84
C GLY A 92 -15.04 6.82 14.31
N TRP A 93 -16.16 7.17 13.70
CA TRP A 93 -16.31 7.14 12.24
C TRP A 93 -15.41 8.16 11.53
N GLU A 94 -15.09 9.29 12.18
CA GLU A 94 -14.18 10.30 11.60
C GLU A 94 -12.75 9.76 11.46
N GLN A 95 -12.26 9.06 12.48
CA GLN A 95 -10.94 8.41 12.49
C GLN A 95 -10.91 7.26 11.48
N ILE A 96 -11.96 6.42 11.45
CA ILE A 96 -12.10 5.34 10.46
C ILE A 96 -12.07 5.92 9.03
N GLY A 97 -12.86 6.97 8.77
CA GLY A 97 -12.89 7.64 7.47
C GLY A 97 -11.55 8.22 7.08
N SER A 98 -10.84 8.84 8.02
CA SER A 98 -9.50 9.40 7.80
C SER A 98 -8.49 8.30 7.43
N GLN A 99 -8.53 7.16 8.13
CA GLN A 99 -7.64 6.03 7.82
C GLN A 99 -7.96 5.38 6.47
N LEU A 100 -9.23 5.30 6.08
CA LEU A 100 -9.61 4.82 4.75
C LEU A 100 -9.12 5.75 3.63
N VAL A 101 -9.15 7.07 3.85
CA VAL A 101 -8.60 8.02 2.88
C VAL A 101 -7.09 7.88 2.80
N ALA A 102 -6.42 7.76 3.95
CA ALA A 102 -4.97 7.57 4.02
C ALA A 102 -4.52 6.29 3.28
N SER A 103 -5.22 5.17 3.47
CA SER A 103 -4.89 3.91 2.78
C SER A 103 -5.08 3.96 1.26
N LEU A 104 -5.85 4.92 0.77
CA LEU A 104 -6.03 5.18 -0.66
C LEU A 104 -5.07 6.27 -1.18
N THR A 105 -4.25 6.88 -0.33
CA THR A 105 -3.17 7.77 -0.79
C THR A 105 -2.11 6.96 -1.48
N ASN A 106 -1.86 7.28 -2.76
CA ASN A 106 -1.01 6.51 -3.66
C ASN A 106 -1.31 4.99 -3.66
N CYS A 107 -2.57 4.61 -3.38
CA CYS A 107 -3.01 3.23 -3.19
C CYS A 107 -2.16 2.42 -2.18
N GLY A 108 -1.61 3.08 -1.15
CA GLY A 108 -0.74 2.46 -0.16
C GLY A 108 0.67 2.11 -0.68
N PHE A 109 1.03 2.55 -1.89
CA PHE A 109 2.40 2.42 -2.38
C PHE A 109 3.26 3.58 -1.88
N PRO A 110 4.51 3.33 -1.48
CA PRO A 110 5.40 4.42 -1.07
C PRO A 110 5.72 5.33 -2.25
N TYR A 111 5.71 6.64 -2.03
CA TYR A 111 6.04 7.61 -3.06
C TYR A 111 7.55 7.92 -3.06
N ILE A 112 8.29 7.27 -3.96
CA ILE A 112 9.75 7.40 -4.07
C ILE A 112 10.09 8.12 -5.37
N VAL A 113 10.95 9.14 -5.26
CA VAL A 113 11.43 9.94 -6.39
C VAL A 113 12.95 9.90 -6.50
N VAL A 114 13.46 10.05 -7.72
CA VAL A 114 14.88 10.31 -7.94
C VAL A 114 15.15 11.77 -7.61
N LYS A 115 15.92 12.01 -6.54
CA LYS A 115 16.36 13.35 -6.12
C LYS A 115 17.61 13.78 -6.88
N ASP A 116 18.53 12.86 -7.11
CA ASP A 116 19.77 13.07 -7.85
C ASP A 116 20.23 11.77 -8.54
N GLY A 117 20.64 11.85 -9.80
CA GLY A 117 21.19 10.73 -10.58
C GLY A 117 22.70 10.79 -10.79
N ASP A 118 23.36 11.85 -10.32
CA ASP A 118 24.81 12.00 -10.29
C ASP A 118 25.25 12.47 -8.91
N TYR A 119 24.80 11.75 -7.88
CA TYR A 119 24.99 12.17 -6.51
C TYR A 119 26.48 12.35 -6.20
N GLN A 120 26.82 13.56 -5.77
CA GLN A 120 28.19 14.01 -5.49
C GLN A 120 29.18 13.83 -6.67
N GLY A 121 28.71 13.80 -7.92
CA GLY A 121 29.54 13.63 -9.12
C GLY A 121 30.10 12.22 -9.30
N ARG A 122 29.52 11.21 -8.63
CA ARG A 122 29.98 9.82 -8.64
C ARG A 122 29.09 8.88 -9.45
N GLN A 123 28.08 9.42 -10.14
CA GLN A 123 27.03 8.66 -10.82
C GLN A 123 26.26 7.72 -9.87
N GLU A 124 26.25 8.05 -8.58
CA GLU A 124 25.47 7.37 -7.55
C GLU A 124 24.01 7.85 -7.62
N LEU A 125 23.07 6.96 -7.32
CA LEU A 125 21.64 7.27 -7.36
C LEU A 125 21.16 7.70 -5.98
N TYR A 126 20.54 8.87 -5.88
CA TYR A 126 19.91 9.34 -4.66
C TYR A 126 18.39 9.37 -4.82
N LEU A 127 17.72 8.54 -4.03
CA LEU A 127 16.28 8.41 -3.93
C LEU A 127 15.79 9.12 -2.67
N SER A 128 14.61 9.74 -2.76
CA SER A 128 13.93 10.35 -1.62
C SER A 128 12.54 9.76 -1.51
N HIS A 129 12.21 9.26 -0.33
CA HIS A 129 10.87 8.86 0.04
C HIS A 129 10.10 10.09 0.52
N TYR A 130 9.02 10.41 -0.17
CA TYR A 130 8.07 11.43 0.27
C TYR A 130 7.19 10.86 1.37
N TYR A 131 7.58 11.14 2.61
CA TYR A 131 6.83 10.70 3.79
C TYR A 131 5.45 11.37 3.84
N ASP A 132 4.40 10.56 3.74
CA ASP A 132 2.99 10.94 3.80
C ASP A 132 2.30 10.51 5.11
N GLY A 133 3.07 9.99 6.06
CA GLY A 133 2.61 9.52 7.36
C GLY A 133 2.93 8.05 7.63
N ASP A 134 3.23 7.28 6.59
CA ASP A 134 3.62 5.88 6.69
C ASP A 134 5.13 5.69 6.46
N GLU A 135 5.79 4.96 7.35
CA GLU A 135 7.21 4.62 7.21
C GLU A 135 7.40 3.43 6.25
N LEU A 136 8.58 3.34 5.64
CA LEU A 136 8.93 2.17 4.83
C LEU A 136 9.17 0.96 5.73
N ASP A 137 8.64 -0.20 5.32
CA ASP A 137 9.01 -1.49 5.90
C ASP A 137 10.52 -1.71 5.70
N LEU A 138 11.26 -1.70 6.81
CA LEU A 138 12.72 -1.81 6.81
C LEU A 138 13.21 -3.17 6.31
N GLU A 139 12.45 -4.24 6.53
CA GLU A 139 12.80 -5.57 6.02
C GLU A 139 12.63 -5.61 4.50
N TYR A 140 11.52 -5.04 4.00
CA TYR A 140 11.26 -4.96 2.58
C TYR A 140 12.25 -4.01 1.87
N LEU A 141 12.57 -2.87 2.47
CA LEU A 141 13.56 -1.91 1.99
C LEU A 141 14.93 -2.58 1.82
N LYS A 142 15.41 -3.28 2.86
CA LYS A 142 16.72 -3.97 2.84
C LYS A 142 16.79 -5.05 1.76
N LYS A 143 15.65 -5.67 1.41
CA LYS A 143 15.57 -6.64 0.30
C LYS A 143 15.46 -5.96 -1.06
N THR A 144 14.82 -4.79 -1.15
CA THR A 144 14.52 -4.09 -2.40
C THR A 144 15.72 -3.28 -2.92
N LEU A 145 16.43 -2.58 -2.04
CA LEU A 145 17.54 -1.69 -2.41
C LEU A 145 18.66 -2.41 -3.21
N PRO A 146 19.05 -3.68 -2.90
CA PRO A 146 19.99 -4.45 -3.71
C PRO A 146 19.55 -4.68 -5.16
N TYR A 147 18.24 -4.80 -5.42
CA TYR A 147 17.74 -4.94 -6.79
C TYR A 147 17.86 -3.63 -7.56
N ILE A 148 17.64 -2.48 -6.90
CA ILE A 148 17.84 -1.16 -7.51
C ILE A 148 19.33 -0.96 -7.81
N TYR A 149 20.22 -1.27 -6.86
CA TYR A 149 21.67 -1.27 -7.07
C TYR A 149 22.07 -2.12 -8.28
N ARG A 150 21.52 -3.33 -8.41
CA ARG A 150 21.79 -4.21 -9.56
C ARG A 150 21.36 -3.60 -10.89
N LEU A 151 20.26 -2.86 -10.92
CA LEU A 151 19.76 -2.22 -12.13
C LEU A 151 20.53 -0.94 -12.48
N TRP A 152 20.91 -0.15 -11.48
CA TRP A 152 21.65 1.10 -11.65
C TRP A 152 23.15 0.87 -11.94
N GLY A 153 23.74 -0.14 -11.30
CA GLY A 153 25.14 -0.54 -11.47
C GLY A 153 26.15 0.27 -10.65
N ARG A 154 25.68 1.21 -9.81
CA ARG A 154 26.47 2.04 -8.91
C ARG A 154 25.74 2.19 -7.57
N PRO A 155 26.41 2.64 -6.48
CA PRO A 155 25.78 2.80 -5.19
C PRO A 155 24.48 3.60 -5.24
N VAL A 156 23.50 3.18 -4.42
CA VAL A 156 22.16 3.77 -4.34
C VAL A 156 21.89 4.19 -2.90
N HIS A 157 21.44 5.42 -2.71
CA HIS A 157 21.07 6.00 -1.43
C HIS A 157 19.57 6.25 -1.40
N LEU A 158 18.89 5.88 -0.32
CA LEU A 158 17.47 6.13 -0.11
C LEU A 158 17.27 6.87 1.21
N GLU A 159 16.84 8.13 1.10
CA GLU A 159 16.44 8.97 2.21
C GLU A 159 14.98 8.69 2.59
N THR A 160 14.71 8.36 3.86
CA THR A 160 13.35 8.13 4.40
C THR A 160 13.27 8.53 5.87
N THR A 161 12.06 8.77 6.37
CA THR A 161 11.79 8.94 7.80
C THR A 161 11.65 7.58 8.48
N VAL A 162 12.28 7.42 9.65
CA VAL A 162 12.17 6.27 10.55
C VAL A 162 12.16 6.76 11.99
N ASN A 163 11.14 6.41 12.78
CA ASN A 163 10.88 6.94 14.12
C ASN A 163 10.98 8.47 14.18
N ASP A 164 10.24 9.16 13.29
CA ASP A 164 10.24 10.63 13.16
C ASP A 164 11.60 11.27 12.87
N SER A 165 12.60 10.48 12.48
CA SER A 165 13.96 10.93 12.19
C SER A 165 14.34 10.60 10.76
N LEU A 166 14.97 11.55 10.07
CA LEU A 166 15.52 11.30 8.73
C LEU A 166 16.67 10.29 8.81
N LYS A 167 16.63 9.27 7.96
CA LYS A 167 17.63 8.22 7.82
C LYS A 167 17.98 8.01 6.35
N ILE A 168 19.23 7.64 6.10
CA ILE A 168 19.70 7.31 4.76
C ILE A 168 20.11 5.84 4.75
N PHE A 169 19.53 5.08 3.83
CA PHE A 169 19.95 3.71 3.55
C PHE A 169 20.80 3.70 2.29
N SER A 170 22.02 3.20 2.40
CA SER A 170 22.95 3.11 1.29
C SER A 170 23.11 1.64 0.89
N CYS A 171 23.14 1.34 -0.40
CA CYS A 171 23.43 0.01 -0.93
C CYS A 171 24.57 0.08 -1.93
N ASP A 172 25.59 -0.73 -1.69
CA ASP A 172 26.76 -0.91 -2.56
C ASP A 172 27.04 -2.41 -2.74
N GLU A 173 28.29 -2.77 -3.05
CA GLU A 173 28.74 -4.16 -3.23
C GLU A 173 28.75 -4.98 -1.93
N ASP A 174 28.91 -4.33 -0.77
CA ASP A 174 29.00 -4.99 0.54
C ASP A 174 27.61 -5.22 1.16
N GLY A 175 26.58 -4.52 0.64
CA GLY A 175 25.18 -4.70 1.01
C GLY A 175 24.51 -3.41 1.41
N VAL A 176 23.48 -3.51 2.27
CA VAL A 176 22.69 -2.36 2.73
C VAL A 176 23.19 -1.89 4.09
N THR A 177 23.60 -0.62 4.17
CA THR A 177 23.99 0.08 5.39
C THR A 177 23.00 1.20 5.70
N MET A 178 22.94 1.61 6.97
CA MET A 178 22.09 2.72 7.43
C MET A 178 22.97 3.78 8.07
N GLU A 179 22.81 5.02 7.63
CA GLU A 179 23.50 6.23 8.11
C GLU A 179 22.53 7.16 8.84
#